data_AF-A0A1V4DLN6-F1
#
_entry.id   AF-A0A1V4DLN6-F1
#
_cell.length_a   1.000
_cell.length_b   1.000
_cell.length_c   1.000
_cell.angle_alpha   90.00
_cell.angle_beta   90.00
_cell.angle_gamma   90.00
#
_symmetry.space_group_name_H-M   'P 1'
#
loop_
_entity.id
_entity.type
_entity.pdbx_description
1 polymer ?
#
loop_
_entity_poly.entity_id
_entity_poly.type
_entity_poly.pdbx_seq_one_letter_code
_entity_poly.pdbx_strand_id
1 'polypeptide(L)'
;LPEMTARLAEAIPAGARRIHILGFEELMYAPLRLARELEQVAQGAEVTYSTTTRSPVLAVDDPGYAIRSRIVFPAHDDPADGPGDRYAYNVAGAGFDVVVAVVDSTADTPELHAHDGLLAQLAETAPHILLAVVPSYVPERPSMLPEPLRGPAFSSYAPDEVGWLLQDLSDVTLEAPTEEREEAIQSGGAHYAESLPVEYQPSEQYQQLFHTALDASAARLAQAVGAVTEIVLEERSPRPVLVSLARAGTPVGVLMRRWAQFRHGLDLPHYAVSIVRGRGIDANALRWLAAHHDPADVVFVDGWTGKGAITRELADAIKEFEAAGGAGGFDPEIAVLADPGSCVKTYGTREDFLIPSACLNSTVSGLISRTVLRADLVGPDDFHGAKFYRELAGADVSVDFLDAVSATFPEVVDTVEQQVKELMSGDREPTWEGWAAVERISEEYGIHDVNLVKPGVGETTRVLLRRVPWKILAKAGAGTDLDHVRLLAEQRGVPVEEVPELPYTCVGLIHPKYTRGATGADGKAVAV
;
A
#
# COMPACT_ATOMS: atom_id res chain seq x y z
N LEU A 1 11.45 13.10 27.67
CA LEU A 1 12.61 13.56 28.47
C LEU A 1 12.80 12.76 29.76
N PRO A 2 11.81 12.56 30.65
CA PRO A 2 12.00 11.76 31.88
C PRO A 2 12.43 10.31 31.60
N GLU A 3 11.75 9.62 30.68
CA GLU A 3 12.10 8.25 30.29
C GLU A 3 13.50 8.15 29.67
N MET A 4 13.86 9.11 28.82
CA MET A 4 15.20 9.20 28.22
C MET A 4 16.28 9.43 29.28
N THR A 5 16.00 10.21 30.31
CA THR A 5 16.92 10.40 31.45
C THR A 5 17.12 9.10 32.20
N ALA A 6 16.06 8.32 32.45
CA ALA A 6 16.17 7.02 33.11
C ALA A 6 17.03 6.04 32.29
N ARG A 7 16.80 5.97 30.98
CA ARG A 7 17.61 5.14 30.06
C ARG A 7 19.08 5.55 30.04
N LEU A 8 19.36 6.86 30.05
CA LEU A 8 20.73 7.37 30.13
C LEU A 8 21.39 6.99 31.46
N ALA A 9 20.68 7.14 32.58
CA ALA A 9 21.19 6.77 33.90
C ALA A 9 21.52 5.26 34.00
N GLU A 10 20.73 4.39 33.34
CA GLU A 10 21.00 2.96 33.25
C GLU A 10 22.21 2.61 32.37
N ALA A 11 22.44 3.38 31.29
CA ALA A 11 23.54 3.17 30.37
C ALA A 11 24.89 3.72 30.87
N ILE A 12 24.87 4.69 31.80
CA ILE A 12 26.07 5.27 32.39
C ILE A 12 26.76 4.25 33.32
N PRO A 13 28.07 4.01 33.16
CA PRO A 13 28.82 3.09 34.01
C PRO A 13 28.70 3.42 35.50
N ALA A 14 28.49 2.39 36.32
CA ALA A 14 28.43 2.53 37.76
C ALA A 14 29.74 3.13 38.31
N GLY A 15 29.64 4.27 38.99
CA GLY A 15 30.79 4.97 39.56
C GLY A 15 31.38 6.09 38.68
N ALA A 16 30.81 6.38 37.52
CA ALA A 16 31.12 7.59 36.76
C ALA A 16 30.88 8.84 37.63
N ARG A 17 31.86 9.73 37.71
CA ARG A 17 31.83 10.94 38.55
C ARG A 17 31.76 12.21 37.74
N ARG A 18 32.23 12.23 36.49
CA ARG A 18 32.25 13.42 35.64
C ARG A 18 31.61 13.10 34.30
N ILE A 19 30.40 13.60 34.11
CA ILE A 19 29.56 13.33 32.95
C ILE A 19 29.39 14.64 32.17
N HIS A 20 29.64 14.60 30.88
CA HIS A 20 29.42 15.75 30.00
C HIS A 20 28.29 15.45 29.01
N ILE A 21 27.29 16.32 28.96
CA ILE A 21 26.24 16.30 27.95
C ILE A 21 26.62 17.30 26.84
N LEU A 22 26.90 16.79 25.65
CA LEU A 22 27.25 17.59 24.49
C LEU A 22 26.06 17.65 23.53
N GLY A 23 25.39 18.80 23.46
CA GLY A 23 24.37 19.08 22.46
C GLY A 23 24.97 19.36 21.08
N PHE A 24 24.20 19.14 20.03
CA PHE A 24 24.59 19.43 18.66
C PHE A 24 24.08 20.79 18.19
N GLU A 25 24.99 21.71 17.89
CA GLU A 25 24.71 23.07 17.42
C GLU A 25 23.62 23.80 18.23
N GLU A 26 22.50 24.14 17.58
CA GLU A 26 21.39 24.89 18.15
C GLU A 26 20.41 23.99 18.94
N LEU A 27 20.63 22.67 18.98
CA LEU A 27 19.90 21.75 19.86
C LEU A 27 20.36 21.92 21.32
N MET A 28 19.97 23.03 21.93
CA MET A 28 20.44 23.40 23.27
C MET A 28 19.48 22.97 24.38
N TYR A 29 18.18 23.02 24.10
CA TYR A 29 17.17 22.85 25.14
C TYR A 29 17.10 21.42 25.69
N ALA A 30 16.94 20.42 24.80
CA ALA A 30 16.81 19.03 25.23
C ALA A 30 18.04 18.53 25.98
N PRO A 31 19.29 18.76 25.52
CA PRO A 31 20.47 18.29 26.24
C PRO A 31 20.68 19.03 27.56
N LEU A 32 20.39 20.35 27.65
CA LEU A 32 20.41 21.07 28.93
C LEU A 32 19.40 20.50 29.93
N ARG A 33 18.20 20.14 29.46
CA ARG A 33 17.19 19.47 30.29
C ARG A 33 17.69 18.11 30.75
N LEU A 34 18.24 17.29 29.86
CA LEU A 34 18.81 15.98 30.21
C LEU A 34 19.93 16.12 31.23
N ALA A 35 20.86 17.07 31.07
CA ALA A 35 21.92 17.35 32.05
C ALA A 35 21.34 17.64 33.45
N ARG A 36 20.34 18.53 33.53
CA ARG A 36 19.70 18.90 34.79
C ARG A 36 18.95 17.74 35.46
N GLU A 37 18.23 16.93 34.70
CA GLU A 37 17.51 15.79 35.26
C GLU A 37 18.50 14.68 35.66
N LEU A 38 19.56 14.47 34.87
CA LEU A 38 20.60 13.48 35.15
C LEU A 38 21.37 13.82 36.42
N GLU A 39 21.68 15.10 36.66
CA GLU A 39 22.32 15.57 37.90
C GLU A 39 21.49 15.21 39.16
N GLN A 40 20.16 15.18 39.05
CA GLN A 40 19.28 14.83 40.18
C GLN A 40 19.28 13.34 40.48
N VAL A 41 19.44 12.48 39.47
CA VAL A 41 19.38 11.01 39.62
C VAL A 41 20.75 10.36 39.79
N ALA A 42 21.81 10.94 39.22
CA ALA A 42 23.18 10.47 39.34
C ALA A 42 23.85 11.05 40.60
N GLN A 43 23.42 10.58 41.77
CA GLN A 43 23.89 11.09 43.06
C GLN A 43 25.43 11.04 43.19
N GLY A 44 26.04 12.22 43.31
CA GLY A 44 27.49 12.37 43.50
C GLY A 44 28.31 12.48 42.21
N ALA A 45 27.67 12.52 41.04
CA ALA A 45 28.32 12.85 39.77
C ALA A 45 28.22 14.36 39.47
N GLU A 46 29.30 14.94 38.99
CA GLU A 46 29.34 16.27 38.37
C GLU A 46 28.84 16.14 36.93
N VAL A 47 27.69 16.76 36.63
CA VAL A 47 27.12 16.80 35.28
C VAL A 47 27.34 18.19 34.68
N THR A 48 27.98 18.25 33.53
CA THR A 48 28.23 19.50 32.79
C THR A 48 27.58 19.45 31.42
N TYR A 49 27.36 20.61 30.81
CA TYR A 49 26.70 20.73 29.51
C TYR A 49 27.42 21.76 28.63
N SER A 50 27.57 21.43 27.35
CA SER A 50 27.97 22.36 26.30
C SER A 50 27.36 21.96 24.96
N THR A 51 27.62 22.72 23.89
CA THR A 51 27.24 22.34 22.54
C THR A 51 28.39 22.45 21.55
N THR A 52 28.25 21.74 20.44
CA THR A 52 29.09 21.95 19.25
C THR A 52 28.75 23.29 18.58
N THR A 53 29.66 23.78 17.74
CA THR A 53 29.45 25.01 16.98
C THR A 53 30.21 24.99 15.67
N ARG A 54 29.72 25.77 14.71
CA ARG A 54 30.39 26.15 13.45
C ARG A 54 31.47 27.22 13.61
N SER A 55 31.53 27.91 14.76
CA SER A 55 32.46 29.04 14.96
C SER A 55 33.88 28.55 15.26
N PRO A 56 34.91 28.89 14.45
CA PRO A 56 36.28 28.44 14.64
C PRO A 56 37.03 29.30 15.67
N VAL A 57 36.58 29.26 16.92
CA VAL A 57 37.28 29.90 18.04
C VAL A 57 38.68 29.30 18.20
N LEU A 58 39.68 30.16 18.38
CA LEU A 58 41.05 29.77 18.67
C LEU A 58 41.08 29.08 20.04
N ALA A 59 41.71 27.90 20.14
CA ALA A 59 41.99 27.27 21.43
C ALA A 59 43.41 27.59 21.88
N VAL A 60 43.55 28.08 23.11
CA VAL A 60 44.85 28.38 23.74
C VAL A 60 44.83 27.79 25.14
N ASP A 61 45.72 26.84 25.43
CA ASP A 61 45.86 26.25 26.76
C ASP A 61 46.57 27.22 27.73
N ASP A 62 45.86 28.30 28.06
CA ASP A 62 46.29 29.34 29.00
C ASP A 62 45.22 29.49 30.10
N PRO A 63 45.59 29.54 31.39
CA PRO A 63 44.63 29.70 32.50
C PRO A 63 43.78 30.97 32.44
N GLY A 64 44.25 32.02 31.77
CA GLY A 64 43.53 33.28 31.55
C GLY A 64 42.58 33.27 30.36
N TYR A 65 42.52 32.17 29.60
CA TYR A 65 41.70 32.03 28.40
C TYR A 65 40.63 30.94 28.55
N ALA A 66 39.41 31.24 28.09
CA ALA A 66 38.24 30.40 28.35
C ALA A 66 38.18 29.12 27.50
N ILE A 67 38.79 29.13 26.31
CA ILE A 67 38.73 28.01 25.36
C ILE A 67 40.13 27.39 25.26
N ARG A 68 40.35 26.29 25.99
CA ARG A 68 41.66 25.68 26.20
C ARG A 68 41.91 24.45 25.32
N SER A 69 40.85 23.78 24.88
CA SER A 69 40.94 22.67 23.93
C SER A 69 39.85 22.74 22.88
N ARG A 70 40.11 22.10 21.73
CA ARG A 70 39.21 22.05 20.58
C ARG A 70 39.27 20.69 19.91
N ILE A 71 38.11 20.10 19.68
CA ILE A 71 37.89 18.98 18.77
C ILE A 71 37.38 19.55 17.45
N VAL A 72 37.86 19.00 16.32
CA VAL A 72 37.42 19.37 14.97
C VAL A 72 36.85 18.12 14.31
N PHE A 73 35.69 18.22 13.69
CA PHE A 73 35.03 17.13 12.98
C PHE A 73 34.26 17.69 11.78
N PRO A 74 34.05 16.93 10.69
CA PRO A 74 33.25 17.38 9.56
C PRO A 74 31.77 17.52 9.97
N ALA A 75 31.06 18.48 9.38
CA ALA A 75 29.60 18.51 9.45
C ALA A 75 29.02 17.20 8.90
N HIS A 76 28.01 16.67 9.59
CA HIS A 76 27.42 15.37 9.30
C HIS A 76 25.95 15.46 8.87
N ASP A 77 25.33 16.64 8.89
CA ASP A 77 23.88 16.85 8.80
C ASP A 77 23.43 17.71 7.59
N ASP A 78 24.30 17.84 6.56
CA ASP A 78 24.09 18.71 5.39
C ASP A 78 23.54 20.12 5.73
N PRO A 79 24.29 20.89 6.51
CA PRO A 79 23.82 22.15 7.07
C PRO A 79 23.67 23.22 5.96
N ALA A 80 22.76 24.17 6.16
CA ALA A 80 22.43 25.20 5.15
C ALA A 80 23.62 26.10 4.74
N ASP A 81 24.70 26.14 5.53
CA ASP A 81 25.94 26.84 5.20
C ASP A 81 26.95 26.00 4.42
N GLY A 82 26.56 24.79 4.00
CA GLY A 82 27.36 23.86 3.23
C GLY A 82 28.30 23.00 4.08
N PRO A 83 29.01 22.06 3.45
CA PRO A 83 29.95 21.20 4.16
C PRO A 83 31.07 22.02 4.80
N GLY A 84 31.52 21.61 5.98
CA GLY A 84 32.64 22.28 6.66
C GLY A 84 32.86 21.80 8.08
N ASP A 85 33.94 22.28 8.69
CA ASP A 85 34.34 21.87 10.03
C ASP A 85 33.36 22.36 11.10
N ARG A 86 33.15 21.50 12.09
CA ARG A 86 32.43 21.75 13.34
C ARG A 86 33.38 21.55 14.51
N TYR A 87 33.03 22.19 15.62
CA TYR A 87 33.92 22.32 16.76
C TYR A 87 33.22 21.98 18.06
N ALA A 88 33.90 21.22 18.93
CA ALA A 88 33.54 21.07 20.34
C ALA A 88 34.70 21.59 21.21
N TYR A 89 34.39 22.38 22.22
CA TYR A 89 35.39 23.10 23.02
C TYR A 89 35.45 22.60 24.45
N ASN A 90 36.66 22.57 25.01
CA ASN A 90 36.91 22.15 26.40
C ASN A 90 36.39 20.74 26.75
N VAL A 91 36.22 19.87 25.74
CA VAL A 91 35.87 18.46 25.93
C VAL A 91 37.14 17.61 26.03
N ALA A 92 38.04 17.75 25.06
CA ALA A 92 39.33 17.07 25.05
C ALA A 92 40.19 17.50 26.26
N GLY A 93 40.74 16.53 26.99
CA GLY A 93 41.60 16.77 28.15
C GLY A 93 40.89 17.22 29.42
N ALA A 94 39.55 17.32 29.42
CA ALA A 94 38.78 17.75 30.58
C ALA A 94 38.61 16.64 31.64
N GLY A 95 38.92 15.39 31.31
CA GLY A 95 38.87 14.25 32.24
C GLY A 95 37.44 13.83 32.58
N PHE A 96 36.57 13.76 31.57
CA PHE A 96 35.23 13.19 31.69
C PHE A 96 35.28 11.66 31.67
N ASP A 97 34.48 11.03 32.52
CA ASP A 97 34.30 9.58 32.52
C ASP A 97 33.32 9.15 31.40
N VAL A 98 32.33 9.99 31.11
CA VAL A 98 31.32 9.77 30.07
C VAL A 98 31.04 11.06 29.31
N VAL A 99 31.00 10.99 27.99
CA VAL A 99 30.43 12.05 27.15
C VAL A 99 29.18 11.52 26.46
N VAL A 100 28.05 12.21 26.67
CA VAL A 100 26.78 11.91 26.01
C VAL A 100 26.59 12.91 24.87
N ALA A 101 26.74 12.46 23.63
CA ALA A 101 26.40 13.24 22.45
C ALA A 101 24.88 13.21 22.25
N VAL A 102 24.25 14.37 22.12
CA VAL A 102 22.81 14.49 21.94
C VAL A 102 22.52 15.18 20.62
N VAL A 103 21.93 14.43 19.70
CA VAL A 103 21.51 14.88 18.37
C VAL A 103 19.99 14.71 18.24
N ASP A 104 19.39 15.32 17.21
CA ASP A 104 18.04 14.96 16.81
C ASP A 104 18.06 13.85 15.74
N SER A 105 16.89 13.27 15.44
CA SER A 105 16.76 12.16 14.49
C SER A 105 17.12 12.54 13.06
N THR A 106 17.14 13.83 12.72
CA THR A 106 17.58 14.30 11.40
C THR A 106 19.10 14.35 11.32
N ALA A 107 19.76 14.63 12.44
CA ALA A 107 21.22 14.70 12.55
C ALA A 107 21.91 13.35 12.88
N ASP A 108 21.16 12.26 13.10
CA ASP A 108 21.70 10.90 13.25
C ASP A 108 21.97 10.24 11.88
N THR A 109 23.03 10.71 11.21
CA THR A 109 23.39 10.31 9.84
C THR A 109 24.57 9.33 9.80
N PRO A 110 24.78 8.57 8.71
CA PRO A 110 25.97 7.73 8.57
C PRO A 110 27.31 8.46 8.79
N GLU A 111 27.38 9.73 8.40
CA GLU A 111 28.55 10.61 8.56
C GLU A 111 28.86 10.92 10.02
N LEU A 112 27.85 10.97 10.90
CA LEU A 112 28.04 11.11 12.35
C LEU A 112 28.86 9.94 12.92
N HIS A 113 28.62 8.74 12.39
CA HIS A 113 29.25 7.47 12.79
C HIS A 113 30.52 7.13 12.00
N ALA A 114 30.94 7.99 11.07
CA ALA A 114 32.14 7.77 10.27
C ALA A 114 33.42 7.77 11.13
N HIS A 115 34.48 7.18 10.60
CA HIS A 115 35.78 7.06 11.27
C HIS A 115 36.43 8.41 11.66
N ASP A 116 36.06 9.49 10.98
CA ASP A 116 36.48 10.86 11.21
C ASP A 116 35.34 11.75 11.75
N GLY A 117 34.14 11.17 11.94
CA GLY A 117 32.95 11.85 12.46
C GLY A 117 33.03 12.18 13.95
N LEU A 118 32.02 12.91 14.45
CA LEU A 118 32.00 13.40 15.83
C LEU A 118 32.20 12.28 16.86
N LEU A 119 31.53 11.14 16.70
CA LEU A 119 31.59 10.06 17.68
C LEU A 119 32.97 9.43 17.78
N ALA A 120 33.66 9.27 16.63
CA ALA A 120 35.03 8.78 16.60
C ALA A 120 35.98 9.77 17.29
N GLN A 121 35.84 11.08 17.02
CA GLN A 121 36.64 12.11 17.67
C GLN A 121 36.41 12.18 19.18
N LEU A 122 35.16 12.02 19.63
CA LEU A 122 34.85 12.00 21.06
C LEU A 122 35.42 10.76 21.77
N ALA A 123 35.40 9.60 21.11
CA ALA A 123 35.92 8.34 21.65
C ALA A 123 37.43 8.39 21.97
N GLU A 124 38.19 9.31 21.34
CA GLU A 124 39.59 9.56 21.69
C GLU A 124 39.75 10.36 23.00
N THR A 125 38.69 11.00 23.48
CA THR A 125 38.75 11.98 24.59
C THR A 125 38.16 11.48 25.91
N ALA A 126 37.28 10.49 25.87
CA ALA A 126 36.63 9.92 27.04
C ALA A 126 36.47 8.40 26.89
N PRO A 127 36.53 7.62 27.99
CA PRO A 127 36.49 6.17 27.93
C PRO A 127 35.10 5.61 27.55
N HIS A 128 34.03 6.40 27.72
CA HIS A 128 32.68 6.00 27.38
C HIS A 128 31.95 7.12 26.63
N ILE A 129 31.44 6.78 25.46
CA ILE A 129 30.60 7.66 24.64
C ILE A 129 29.20 7.05 24.55
N LEU A 130 28.18 7.87 24.82
CA LEU A 130 26.79 7.52 24.62
C LEU A 130 26.19 8.47 23.58
N LEU A 131 25.41 7.92 22.64
CA LEU A 131 24.61 8.71 21.71
C LEU A 131 23.15 8.70 22.17
N ALA A 132 22.56 9.89 22.31
CA ALA A 132 21.14 10.06 22.56
C ALA A 132 20.50 10.79 21.38
N VAL A 133 19.53 10.15 20.73
CA VAL A 133 18.81 10.70 19.58
C VAL A 133 17.42 11.15 20.03
N VAL A 134 17.13 12.44 19.86
CA VAL A 134 15.82 13.04 20.17
C VAL A 134 14.98 13.12 18.89
N PRO A 135 13.70 12.73 18.88
CA PRO A 135 12.87 12.86 17.68
C PRO A 135 12.75 14.32 17.22
N SER A 136 13.05 14.61 15.96
CA SER A 136 12.78 15.90 15.33
C SER A 136 11.26 16.06 15.12
N TYR A 137 10.67 17.13 15.65
CA TYR A 137 9.30 17.51 15.29
C TYR A 137 9.32 18.18 13.93
N VAL A 138 8.77 17.51 12.91
CA VAL A 138 8.43 18.14 11.65
C VAL A 138 7.09 18.85 11.87
N PRO A 139 7.02 20.19 11.83
CA PRO A 139 5.73 20.87 11.89
C PRO A 139 4.88 20.36 10.74
N GLU A 140 3.68 19.86 11.06
CA GLU A 140 2.64 19.66 10.06
C GLU A 140 2.51 20.99 9.28
N ARG A 141 3.04 21.01 8.06
CA ARG A 141 2.46 21.92 7.06
C ARG A 141 1.01 21.48 7.01
N PRO A 142 0.01 22.36 7.21
CA PRO A 142 -1.37 21.96 7.01
C PRO A 142 -1.43 21.36 5.62
N SER A 143 -1.61 20.03 5.58
CA SER A 143 -1.88 19.33 4.35
C SER A 143 -3.11 20.02 3.80
N MET A 144 -2.98 20.70 2.65
CA MET A 144 -4.17 21.17 1.94
C MET A 144 -5.04 19.98 1.51
N LEU A 145 -4.49 18.76 1.55
CA LEU A 145 -5.18 17.52 1.21
C LEU A 145 -6.01 17.03 2.41
N PRO A 146 -7.27 16.60 2.20
CA PRO A 146 -8.15 16.08 3.24
C PRO A 146 -7.56 14.86 3.99
N GLU A 147 -8.01 14.65 5.22
CA GLU A 147 -7.78 13.39 5.94
C GLU A 147 -8.53 12.22 5.28
N PRO A 148 -8.01 10.98 5.36
CA PRO A 148 -8.69 9.81 4.83
C PRO A 148 -10.08 9.62 5.44
N LEU A 149 -11.08 9.37 4.60
CA LEU A 149 -12.43 9.02 5.06
C LEU A 149 -12.43 7.64 5.71
N ARG A 150 -13.34 7.39 6.64
CA ARG A 150 -13.41 6.13 7.41
C ARG A 150 -14.84 5.71 7.71
N GLY A 151 -15.03 4.41 7.94
CA GLY A 151 -16.30 3.86 8.41
C GLY A 151 -16.64 4.31 9.84
N PRO A 152 -17.93 4.30 10.25
CA PRO A 152 -19.10 3.99 9.42
C PRO A 152 -19.60 5.20 8.61
N ALA A 153 -18.92 6.35 8.68
CA ALA A 153 -19.32 7.55 7.96
C ALA A 153 -19.19 7.35 6.44
N PHE A 154 -18.10 6.70 6.01
CA PHE A 154 -17.81 6.37 4.63
C PHE A 154 -17.25 4.95 4.54
N SER A 155 -18.04 4.02 4.00
CA SER A 155 -17.84 2.57 3.98
C SER A 155 -18.38 1.81 5.20
N SER A 156 -18.70 0.53 4.99
CA SER A 156 -19.04 -0.44 6.02
C SER A 156 -17.85 -1.17 6.64
N TYR A 157 -16.64 -1.03 6.10
CA TYR A 157 -15.43 -1.51 6.77
C TYR A 157 -15.15 -0.73 8.05
N ALA A 158 -14.50 -1.37 9.02
CA ALA A 158 -14.18 -0.73 10.28
C ALA A 158 -13.16 0.42 10.07
N PRO A 159 -13.25 1.52 10.85
CA PRO A 159 -12.39 2.70 10.66
C PRO A 159 -10.89 2.41 10.76
N ASP A 160 -10.50 1.42 11.55
CA ASP A 160 -9.12 0.98 11.79
C ASP A 160 -8.61 0.00 10.71
N GLU A 161 -9.49 -0.55 9.88
CA GLU A 161 -9.12 -1.50 8.82
C GLU A 161 -8.74 -0.81 7.51
N VAL A 162 -9.30 0.36 7.21
CA VAL A 162 -8.99 1.10 5.98
C VAL A 162 -9.22 2.61 6.14
N GLY A 163 -8.26 3.41 5.65
CA GLY A 163 -8.45 4.83 5.37
C GLY A 163 -8.69 5.05 3.88
N TRP A 164 -9.75 5.74 3.50
CA TRP A 164 -10.06 6.02 2.09
C TRP A 164 -9.47 7.37 1.69
N LEU A 165 -8.46 7.35 0.82
CA LEU A 165 -7.92 8.55 0.16
C LEU A 165 -8.80 8.87 -1.06
N LEU A 166 -10.06 9.19 -0.77
CA LEU A 166 -11.11 9.48 -1.75
C LEU A 166 -11.97 10.64 -1.24
N GLN A 167 -12.63 11.34 -2.15
CA GLN A 167 -13.66 12.32 -1.83
C GLN A 167 -15.05 11.65 -1.74
N ASP A 168 -15.87 12.04 -0.76
CA ASP A 168 -17.25 11.56 -0.64
C ASP A 168 -18.16 12.28 -1.65
N LEU A 169 -18.68 11.53 -2.63
CA LEU A 169 -19.63 12.00 -3.63
C LEU A 169 -21.03 11.38 -3.44
N SER A 170 -21.33 10.84 -2.25
CA SER A 170 -22.58 10.11 -1.98
C SER A 170 -23.84 10.93 -2.27
N ASP A 171 -23.79 12.24 -2.05
CA ASP A 171 -24.92 13.16 -2.27
C ASP A 171 -25.05 13.64 -3.72
N VAL A 172 -24.13 13.23 -4.60
CA VAL A 172 -24.13 13.61 -6.03
C VAL A 172 -24.81 12.54 -6.87
N THR A 173 -25.76 12.94 -7.73
CA THR A 173 -26.37 12.03 -8.71
C THR A 173 -25.35 11.71 -9.82
N LEU A 174 -24.83 10.49 -9.82
CA LEU A 174 -23.81 10.02 -10.78
C LEU A 174 -24.26 8.81 -11.59
N GLU A 175 -25.29 8.13 -11.11
CA GLU A 175 -25.85 6.93 -11.70
C GLU A 175 -26.63 7.29 -12.95
N ALA A 176 -26.22 6.76 -14.09
CA ALA A 176 -26.94 6.88 -15.34
C ALA A 176 -27.29 5.48 -15.90
N PRO A 177 -28.44 5.33 -16.59
CA PRO A 177 -28.78 4.11 -17.30
C PRO A 177 -27.63 3.66 -18.19
N THR A 178 -27.42 2.34 -18.26
CA THR A 178 -26.23 1.81 -18.91
C THR A 178 -26.18 2.19 -20.41
N GLU A 179 -27.33 2.33 -21.07
CA GLU A 179 -27.47 2.69 -22.50
C GLU A 179 -26.90 4.08 -22.79
N GLU A 180 -27.33 5.08 -22.02
CA GLU A 180 -26.87 6.47 -22.12
C GLU A 180 -25.35 6.59 -21.88
N ARG A 181 -24.80 5.78 -20.95
CA ARG A 181 -23.37 5.76 -20.67
C ARG A 181 -22.54 5.17 -21.81
N GLU A 182 -23.00 4.06 -22.40
CA GLU A 182 -22.26 3.44 -23.51
C GLU A 182 -22.25 4.33 -24.76
N GLU A 183 -23.34 5.05 -25.04
CA GLU A 183 -23.41 6.03 -26.14
C GLU A 183 -22.46 7.22 -25.90
N ALA A 184 -22.43 7.77 -24.68
CA ALA A 184 -21.53 8.87 -24.33
C ALA A 184 -20.03 8.45 -24.39
N ILE A 185 -19.71 7.22 -23.99
CA ILE A 185 -18.34 6.69 -24.06
C ILE A 185 -17.94 6.40 -25.51
N GLN A 186 -18.82 5.78 -26.30
CA GLN A 186 -18.53 5.43 -27.71
C GLN A 186 -18.45 6.64 -28.64
N SER A 187 -19.21 7.70 -28.36
CA SER A 187 -19.11 8.98 -29.09
C SER A 187 -17.88 9.80 -28.71
N GLY A 188 -17.08 9.35 -27.73
CA GLY A 188 -15.91 10.06 -27.22
C GLY A 188 -16.27 11.27 -26.34
N GLY A 189 -17.55 11.44 -25.98
CA GLY A 189 -18.05 12.56 -25.19
C GLY A 189 -17.88 12.41 -23.68
N ALA A 190 -17.58 11.19 -23.17
CA ALA A 190 -17.37 10.94 -21.75
C ALA A 190 -16.42 9.76 -21.47
N HIS A 191 -15.71 9.81 -20.35
CA HIS A 191 -14.90 8.68 -19.85
C HIS A 191 -15.72 7.78 -18.90
N TYR A 192 -15.42 6.48 -18.79
CA TYR A 192 -16.21 5.57 -17.94
C TYR A 192 -16.16 5.92 -16.44
N ALA A 193 -15.14 6.66 -16.02
CA ALA A 193 -14.94 7.16 -14.66
C ALA A 193 -15.72 8.46 -14.36
N GLU A 194 -16.42 9.04 -15.34
CA GLU A 194 -17.20 10.27 -15.17
C GLU A 194 -18.66 10.00 -14.75
N SER A 195 -19.10 8.74 -14.78
CA SER A 195 -20.45 8.31 -14.41
C SER A 195 -20.46 6.90 -13.82
N LEU A 196 -21.42 6.62 -12.94
CA LEU A 196 -21.59 5.31 -12.31
C LEU A 196 -22.73 4.53 -12.97
N PRO A 197 -22.63 3.19 -13.08
CA PRO A 197 -23.77 2.36 -13.41
C PRO A 197 -24.73 2.37 -12.22
N VAL A 198 -26.02 2.14 -12.48
CA VAL A 198 -26.96 1.82 -11.41
C VAL A 198 -26.48 0.54 -10.71
N GLU A 199 -26.31 0.61 -9.40
CA GLU A 199 -25.91 -0.52 -8.58
C GLU A 199 -27.17 -1.33 -8.25
N TYR A 200 -27.28 -2.52 -8.83
CA TYR A 200 -28.44 -3.39 -8.62
C TYR A 200 -28.22 -4.27 -7.39
N GLN A 201 -29.27 -4.47 -6.60
CA GLN A 201 -29.25 -5.47 -5.54
C GLN A 201 -29.10 -6.87 -6.17
N PRO A 202 -28.15 -7.68 -5.69
CA PRO A 202 -28.06 -9.10 -6.03
C PRO A 202 -29.40 -9.80 -5.85
N SER A 203 -29.81 -10.64 -6.81
CA SER A 203 -30.94 -11.56 -6.59
C SER A 203 -30.58 -12.59 -5.51
N GLU A 204 -31.59 -13.21 -4.89
CA GLU A 204 -31.37 -14.28 -3.90
C GLU A 204 -30.51 -15.42 -4.46
N GLN A 205 -30.74 -15.80 -5.73
CA GLN A 205 -29.94 -16.82 -6.41
C GLN A 205 -28.46 -16.41 -6.52
N TYR A 206 -28.19 -15.10 -6.68
CA TYR A 206 -26.83 -14.59 -6.78
C TYR A 206 -26.15 -14.49 -5.42
N GLN A 207 -26.90 -14.17 -4.36
CA GLN A 207 -26.40 -14.25 -2.99
C GLN A 207 -26.07 -15.70 -2.60
N GLN A 208 -26.91 -16.67 -2.98
CA GLN A 208 -26.62 -18.10 -2.78
C GLN A 208 -25.35 -18.55 -3.50
N LEU A 209 -25.13 -18.07 -4.74
CA LEU A 209 -23.89 -18.32 -5.48
C LEU A 209 -22.67 -17.77 -4.71
N PHE A 210 -22.78 -16.55 -4.18
CA PHE A 210 -21.73 -15.96 -3.37
C PHE A 210 -21.42 -16.81 -2.13
N HIS A 211 -22.42 -17.20 -1.34
CA HIS A 211 -22.21 -18.02 -0.14
C HIS A 211 -21.58 -19.39 -0.49
N THR A 212 -22.08 -20.04 -1.54
CA THR A 212 -21.50 -21.31 -2.01
C THR A 212 -20.04 -21.16 -2.44
N ALA A 213 -19.73 -20.07 -3.16
CA ALA A 213 -18.36 -19.79 -3.59
C ALA A 213 -17.46 -19.46 -2.40
N LEU A 214 -17.96 -18.71 -1.41
CA LEU A 214 -17.22 -18.38 -0.20
C LEU A 214 -16.91 -19.64 0.61
N ASP A 215 -17.91 -20.48 0.89
CA ASP A 215 -17.72 -21.73 1.64
C ASP A 215 -16.71 -22.67 0.95
N ALA A 216 -16.74 -22.74 -0.38
CA ALA A 216 -15.85 -23.60 -1.15
C ALA A 216 -14.41 -23.05 -1.27
N SER A 217 -14.22 -21.73 -1.18
CA SER A 217 -12.93 -21.08 -1.48
C SER A 217 -12.28 -20.36 -0.30
N ALA A 218 -12.92 -20.25 0.86
CA ALA A 218 -12.41 -19.51 2.02
C ALA A 218 -10.98 -19.93 2.43
N ALA A 219 -10.73 -21.23 2.57
CA ALA A 219 -9.40 -21.74 2.91
C ALA A 219 -8.34 -21.43 1.83
N ARG A 220 -8.71 -21.54 0.55
CA ARG A 220 -7.82 -21.22 -0.58
C ARG A 220 -7.51 -19.72 -0.65
N LEU A 221 -8.50 -18.87 -0.36
CA LEU A 221 -8.30 -17.42 -0.24
C LEU A 221 -7.38 -17.09 0.93
N ALA A 222 -7.59 -17.70 2.10
CA ALA A 222 -6.72 -17.51 3.25
C ALA A 222 -5.28 -17.95 2.99
N GLN A 223 -5.08 -19.06 2.27
CA GLN A 223 -3.75 -19.48 1.82
C GLN A 223 -3.09 -18.41 0.93
N ALA A 224 -3.82 -17.92 -0.08
CA ALA A 224 -3.29 -16.88 -0.96
C ALA A 224 -3.03 -15.55 -0.24
N VAL A 225 -3.90 -15.14 0.70
CA VAL A 225 -3.70 -13.96 1.56
C VAL A 225 -2.44 -14.14 2.42
N GLY A 226 -2.30 -15.28 3.08
CA GLY A 226 -1.13 -15.55 3.91
C GLY A 226 0.14 -15.53 3.09
N ALA A 227 0.15 -16.22 1.94
CA ALA A 227 1.30 -16.25 1.04
C ALA A 227 1.71 -14.85 0.59
N VAL A 228 0.80 -14.05 0.03
CA VAL A 228 1.17 -12.70 -0.43
C VAL A 228 1.61 -11.79 0.73
N THR A 229 1.03 -11.95 1.92
CA THR A 229 1.39 -11.14 3.10
C THR A 229 2.79 -11.48 3.59
N GLU A 230 3.10 -12.76 3.78
CA GLU A 230 4.44 -13.19 4.23
C GLU A 230 5.53 -12.78 3.24
N ILE A 231 5.27 -12.91 1.93
CA ILE A 231 6.19 -12.49 0.88
C ILE A 231 6.46 -10.98 0.95
N VAL A 232 5.41 -10.18 1.13
CA VAL A 232 5.56 -8.72 1.28
C VAL A 232 6.38 -8.35 2.52
N LEU A 233 6.12 -9.01 3.66
CA LEU A 233 6.86 -8.76 4.90
C LEU A 233 8.33 -9.17 4.80
N GLU A 234 8.65 -10.21 4.02
CA GLU A 234 10.02 -10.68 3.81
C GLU A 234 10.81 -9.84 2.79
N GLU A 235 10.18 -9.44 1.68
CA GLU A 235 10.88 -8.81 0.54
C GLU A 235 10.88 -7.28 0.56
N ARG A 236 9.88 -6.63 1.17
CA ARG A 236 9.69 -5.18 1.06
C ARG A 236 10.12 -4.44 2.31
N SER A 237 9.28 -4.49 3.32
CA SER A 237 9.45 -3.76 4.57
C SER A 237 8.93 -4.63 5.71
N PRO A 238 9.58 -4.62 6.90
CA PRO A 238 9.04 -5.30 8.06
C PRO A 238 7.76 -4.64 8.61
N ARG A 239 7.41 -3.43 8.14
CA ARG A 239 6.19 -2.68 8.50
C ARG A 239 5.64 -1.94 7.28
N PRO A 240 5.15 -2.66 6.26
CA PRO A 240 4.70 -2.04 5.03
C PRO A 240 3.43 -1.20 5.25
N VAL A 241 3.27 -0.18 4.42
CA VAL A 241 2.03 0.60 4.29
C VAL A 241 1.24 0.01 3.14
N LEU A 242 0.15 -0.69 3.45
CA LEU A 242 -0.68 -1.33 2.44
C LEU A 242 -1.54 -0.26 1.74
N VAL A 243 -1.47 -0.21 0.40
CA VAL A 243 -2.25 0.73 -0.41
C VAL A 243 -3.07 -0.04 -1.43
N SER A 244 -4.32 -0.32 -1.11
CA SER A 244 -5.21 -1.06 -1.99
C SER A 244 -5.75 -0.21 -3.13
N LEU A 245 -5.78 -0.79 -4.33
CA LEU A 245 -6.39 -0.19 -5.50
C LEU A 245 -7.90 -0.42 -5.43
N ALA A 246 -8.65 0.67 -5.28
CA ALA A 246 -10.09 0.61 -5.17
C ALA A 246 -10.70 0.10 -6.49
N ARG A 247 -11.60 -0.89 -6.47
CA ARG A 247 -12.28 -1.47 -5.30
C ARG A 247 -11.85 -2.91 -4.99
N ALA A 248 -11.33 -3.62 -5.99
CA ALA A 248 -11.07 -5.06 -5.88
C ALA A 248 -9.91 -5.38 -4.93
N GLY A 249 -8.94 -4.49 -4.79
CA GLY A 249 -7.84 -4.63 -3.84
C GLY A 249 -8.21 -4.42 -2.38
N THR A 250 -9.27 -3.66 -2.09
CA THR A 250 -9.58 -3.24 -0.72
C THR A 250 -9.88 -4.40 0.23
N PRO A 251 -10.75 -5.39 -0.11
CA PRO A 251 -10.92 -6.57 0.73
C PRO A 251 -9.60 -7.33 0.96
N VAL A 252 -8.70 -7.35 -0.04
CA VAL A 252 -7.41 -8.02 0.08
C VAL A 252 -6.48 -7.29 1.03
N GLY A 253 -6.38 -5.96 0.93
CA GLY A 253 -5.59 -5.15 1.87
C GLY A 253 -6.07 -5.32 3.32
N VAL A 254 -7.38 -5.41 3.56
CA VAL A 254 -7.93 -5.71 4.88
C VAL A 254 -7.55 -7.12 5.34
N LEU A 255 -7.66 -8.13 4.48
CA LEU A 255 -7.27 -9.50 4.81
C LEU A 255 -5.78 -9.65 5.09
N MET A 256 -4.91 -8.97 4.34
CA MET A 256 -3.46 -8.95 4.58
C MET A 256 -3.14 -8.33 5.94
N ARG A 257 -3.78 -7.20 6.28
CA ARG A 257 -3.66 -6.57 7.60
C ARG A 257 -4.11 -7.53 8.72
N ARG A 258 -5.25 -8.21 8.55
CA ARG A 258 -5.75 -9.20 9.53
C ARG A 258 -4.80 -10.39 9.67
N TRP A 259 -4.20 -10.86 8.57
CA TRP A 259 -3.21 -11.94 8.61
C TRP A 259 -1.95 -11.52 9.37
N ALA A 260 -1.39 -10.34 9.06
CA ALA A 260 -0.22 -9.81 9.76
C ALA A 260 -0.47 -9.65 11.27
N GLN A 261 -1.67 -9.16 11.65
CA GLN A 261 -2.08 -9.08 13.05
C GLN A 261 -2.21 -10.46 13.70
N PHE A 262 -2.81 -11.42 13.00
CA PHE A 262 -2.99 -12.80 13.49
C PHE A 262 -1.66 -13.54 13.69
N ARG A 263 -0.77 -13.50 12.69
CA ARG A 263 0.45 -14.30 12.65
C ARG A 263 1.62 -13.65 13.40
N HIS A 264 1.71 -12.33 13.38
CA HIS A 264 2.87 -11.57 13.85
C HIS A 264 2.53 -10.50 14.89
N GLY A 265 1.25 -10.24 15.17
CA GLY A 265 0.83 -9.17 16.07
C GLY A 265 1.07 -7.77 15.51
N LEU A 266 1.26 -7.64 14.19
CA LEU A 266 1.56 -6.38 13.52
C LEU A 266 0.28 -5.63 13.15
N ASP A 267 0.24 -4.35 13.55
CA ASP A 267 -0.78 -3.41 13.12
C ASP A 267 -0.27 -2.60 11.91
N LEU A 268 -0.65 -3.04 10.71
CA LEU A 268 -0.20 -2.42 9.46
C LEU A 268 -1.12 -1.28 9.03
N PRO A 269 -0.58 -0.09 8.68
CA PRO A 269 -1.36 0.95 8.04
C PRO A 269 -1.95 0.46 6.72
N HIS A 270 -3.23 0.77 6.47
CA HIS A 270 -3.90 0.41 5.22
C HIS A 270 -4.76 1.57 4.70
N TYR A 271 -4.52 1.92 3.44
CA TYR A 271 -5.27 2.93 2.71
C TYR A 271 -5.85 2.36 1.41
N ALA A 272 -6.96 2.92 0.94
CA ALA A 272 -7.52 2.63 -0.38
C ALA A 272 -7.45 3.87 -1.25
N VAL A 273 -6.93 3.71 -2.48
CA VAL A 273 -6.70 4.80 -3.44
C VAL A 273 -7.40 4.53 -4.77
N SER A 274 -7.65 5.59 -5.53
CA SER A 274 -8.19 5.49 -6.88
C SER A 274 -7.11 5.26 -7.92
N ILE A 275 -7.37 4.32 -8.83
CA ILE A 275 -6.65 4.19 -10.10
C ILE A 275 -7.68 4.05 -11.22
N VAL A 276 -7.46 4.79 -12.30
CA VAL A 276 -8.37 4.81 -13.45
C VAL A 276 -7.55 4.53 -14.71
N ARG A 277 -7.83 3.40 -15.36
CA ARG A 277 -7.18 3.04 -16.63
C ARG A 277 -7.30 4.19 -17.66
N GLY A 278 -6.17 4.55 -18.28
CA GLY A 278 -6.04 5.66 -19.23
C GLY A 278 -5.99 7.04 -18.59
N ARG A 279 -5.93 7.11 -17.25
CA ARG A 279 -5.88 8.35 -16.45
C ARG A 279 -4.88 8.26 -15.29
N GLY A 280 -4.34 7.09 -14.99
CA GLY A 280 -3.39 6.87 -13.91
C GLY A 280 -3.99 6.74 -12.52
N ILE A 281 -3.09 6.66 -11.54
CA ILE A 281 -3.38 6.70 -10.11
C ILE A 281 -3.60 8.14 -9.65
N ASP A 282 -4.37 8.31 -8.58
CA ASP A 282 -4.59 9.61 -7.95
C ASP A 282 -3.28 10.21 -7.40
N ALA A 283 -2.79 11.27 -8.07
CA ALA A 283 -1.57 11.95 -7.68
C ALA A 283 -1.67 12.68 -6.33
N ASN A 284 -2.86 13.13 -5.93
CA ASN A 284 -3.06 13.74 -4.62
C ASN A 284 -2.97 12.68 -3.53
N ALA A 285 -3.51 11.48 -3.76
CA ALA A 285 -3.34 10.36 -2.84
C ALA A 285 -1.86 9.99 -2.66
N LEU A 286 -1.06 9.97 -3.74
CA LEU A 286 0.39 9.75 -3.65
C LEU A 286 1.11 10.86 -2.87
N ARG A 287 0.76 12.13 -3.07
CA ARG A 287 1.30 13.24 -2.27
C ARG A 287 0.99 13.10 -0.79
N TRP A 288 -0.25 12.71 -0.47
CA TRP A 288 -0.66 12.47 0.91
C TRP A 288 0.14 11.32 1.52
N LEU A 289 0.29 10.20 0.80
CA LEU A 289 1.07 9.05 1.26
C LEU A 289 2.52 9.44 1.54
N ALA A 290 3.19 10.13 0.60
CA ALA A 290 4.58 10.57 0.77
C ALA A 290 4.77 11.62 1.88
N ALA A 291 3.70 12.35 2.25
CA ALA A 291 3.75 13.31 3.35
C ALA A 291 3.62 12.65 4.73
N HIS A 292 3.07 11.44 4.81
CA HIS A 292 2.77 10.74 6.07
C HIS A 292 3.57 9.45 6.27
N HIS A 293 4.12 8.88 5.19
CA HIS A 293 4.85 7.61 5.18
C HIS A 293 6.05 7.72 4.24
N ASP A 294 7.06 6.86 4.46
CA ASP A 294 8.14 6.69 3.49
C ASP A 294 7.57 6.03 2.22
N PRO A 295 7.71 6.64 1.02
CA PRO A 295 7.31 6.01 -0.24
C PRO A 295 7.87 4.61 -0.46
N ALA A 296 9.06 4.29 0.08
CA ALA A 296 9.69 2.98 -0.05
C ALA A 296 8.97 1.89 0.76
N ASP A 297 8.22 2.26 1.81
CA ASP A 297 7.42 1.33 2.62
C ASP A 297 6.04 1.06 2.01
N VAL A 298 5.64 1.80 0.97
CA VAL A 298 4.32 1.66 0.34
C VAL A 298 4.27 0.43 -0.56
N VAL A 299 3.26 -0.42 -0.32
CA VAL A 299 3.00 -1.61 -1.13
C VAL A 299 1.60 -1.52 -1.74
N PHE A 300 1.53 -1.40 -3.06
CA PHE A 300 0.25 -1.39 -3.77
C PHE A 300 -0.36 -2.79 -3.80
N VAL A 301 -1.67 -2.89 -3.54
CA VAL A 301 -2.39 -4.16 -3.40
C VAL A 301 -3.60 -4.22 -4.33
N ASP A 302 -3.79 -5.32 -5.05
CA ASP A 302 -5.02 -5.60 -5.82
C ASP A 302 -5.49 -7.05 -5.68
N GLY A 303 -6.73 -7.31 -6.05
CA GLY A 303 -7.37 -8.63 -5.90
C GLY A 303 -6.99 -9.64 -6.97
N TRP A 304 -6.85 -9.21 -8.23
CA TRP A 304 -6.63 -10.15 -9.33
C TRP A 304 -6.06 -9.46 -10.56
N THR A 305 -5.13 -10.12 -11.25
CA THR A 305 -4.64 -9.66 -12.56
C THR A 305 -4.64 -10.79 -13.59
N GLY A 306 -5.38 -10.60 -14.69
CA GLY A 306 -5.36 -11.53 -15.82
C GLY A 306 -4.35 -11.15 -16.90
N LYS A 307 -4.25 -9.87 -17.26
CA LYS A 307 -3.39 -9.42 -18.37
C LYS A 307 -2.50 -8.21 -18.03
N GLY A 308 -2.37 -7.88 -16.74
CA GLY A 308 -1.44 -6.86 -16.26
C GLY A 308 -1.76 -5.43 -16.70
N ALA A 309 -3.01 -5.13 -17.04
CA ALA A 309 -3.40 -3.78 -17.47
C ALA A 309 -3.18 -2.74 -16.37
N ILE A 310 -3.57 -3.06 -15.13
CA ILE A 310 -3.36 -2.18 -13.96
C ILE A 310 -1.88 -2.12 -13.58
N THR A 311 -1.15 -3.24 -13.68
CA THR A 311 0.31 -3.28 -13.44
C THR A 311 1.05 -2.27 -14.32
N ARG A 312 0.74 -2.22 -15.63
CA ARG A 312 1.35 -1.23 -16.54
C ARG A 312 0.90 0.20 -16.21
N GLU A 313 -0.39 0.39 -16.01
CA GLU A 313 -0.97 1.71 -15.69
C GLU A 313 -0.34 2.32 -14.42
N LEU A 314 -0.16 1.52 -13.37
CA LEU A 314 0.46 1.97 -12.13
C LEU A 314 1.92 2.36 -12.33
N ALA A 315 2.69 1.53 -13.03
CA ALA A 315 4.09 1.78 -13.31
C ALA A 315 4.30 3.05 -14.16
N ASP A 316 3.44 3.29 -15.14
CA ASP A 316 3.49 4.50 -15.96
C ASP A 316 3.06 5.72 -15.15
N ALA A 317 1.99 5.61 -14.35
CA ALA A 317 1.48 6.72 -13.55
C ALA A 317 2.46 7.16 -12.43
N ILE A 318 3.21 6.23 -11.82
CA ILE A 318 4.25 6.58 -10.84
C ILE A 318 5.40 7.35 -11.52
N LYS A 319 5.86 6.90 -12.70
CA LYS A 319 6.89 7.62 -13.46
C LYS A 319 6.43 9.03 -13.84
N GLU A 320 5.17 9.17 -14.28
CA GLU A 320 4.58 10.46 -14.60
C GLU A 320 4.49 11.37 -13.37
N PHE A 321 4.11 10.83 -12.22
CA PHE A 321 4.05 11.54 -10.95
C PHE A 321 5.42 12.08 -10.53
N GLU A 322 6.45 11.24 -10.56
CA GLU A 322 7.82 11.64 -10.22
C GLU A 322 8.36 12.67 -11.22
N ALA A 323 8.13 12.47 -12.52
CA ALA A 323 8.54 13.42 -13.56
C ALA A 323 7.85 14.79 -13.43
N ALA A 324 6.63 14.83 -12.89
CA ALA A 324 5.89 16.05 -12.59
C ALA A 324 6.35 16.75 -11.29
N GLY A 325 7.41 16.26 -10.63
CA GLY A 325 7.94 16.80 -9.38
C GLY A 325 7.27 16.23 -8.12
N GLY A 326 6.55 15.11 -8.24
CA GLY A 326 6.10 14.31 -7.11
C GLY A 326 7.27 13.70 -6.33
N ALA A 327 6.98 13.24 -5.11
CA ALA A 327 7.97 12.53 -4.30
C ALA A 327 8.38 11.22 -5.00
N GLY A 328 9.68 10.94 -5.02
CA GLY A 328 10.21 9.68 -5.56
C GLY A 328 10.26 8.57 -4.51
N GLY A 329 10.48 7.34 -4.97
CA GLY A 329 10.77 6.18 -4.12
C GLY A 329 9.62 5.19 -3.97
N PHE A 330 8.47 5.44 -4.61
CA PHE A 330 7.40 4.44 -4.70
C PHE A 330 7.85 3.26 -5.59
N ASP A 331 7.72 2.04 -5.08
CA ASP A 331 7.86 0.85 -5.91
C ASP A 331 6.57 0.60 -6.70
N PRO A 332 6.58 0.64 -8.04
CA PRO A 332 5.38 0.41 -8.86
C PRO A 332 4.95 -1.07 -8.92
N GLU A 333 5.74 -2.00 -8.38
CA GLU A 333 5.38 -3.42 -8.35
C GLU A 333 4.20 -3.68 -7.41
N ILE A 334 3.10 -4.12 -8.01
CA ILE A 334 1.88 -4.43 -7.27
C ILE A 334 1.91 -5.86 -6.70
N ALA A 335 1.47 -5.99 -5.44
CA ALA A 335 1.18 -7.26 -4.80
C ALA A 335 -0.29 -7.65 -5.07
N VAL A 336 -0.52 -8.89 -5.50
CA VAL A 336 -1.89 -9.33 -5.84
C VAL A 336 -2.27 -10.64 -5.19
N LEU A 337 -3.54 -10.81 -4.84
CA LEU A 337 -4.01 -12.06 -4.28
C LEU A 337 -3.88 -13.21 -5.30
N ALA A 338 -4.32 -12.99 -6.54
CA ALA A 338 -4.22 -13.98 -7.62
C ALA A 338 -3.70 -13.38 -8.93
N ASP A 339 -2.74 -14.04 -9.57
CA ASP A 339 -2.18 -13.65 -10.87
C ASP A 339 -2.07 -14.84 -11.82
N PRO A 340 -3.20 -15.30 -12.38
CA PRO A 340 -3.18 -16.31 -13.45
C PRO A 340 -2.59 -15.79 -14.77
N GLY A 341 -2.33 -14.48 -14.87
CA GLY A 341 -1.73 -13.86 -16.05
C GLY A 341 -0.22 -13.90 -16.10
N SER A 342 0.45 -14.25 -15.00
CA SER A 342 1.90 -14.15 -14.83
C SER A 342 2.43 -12.74 -15.11
N CYS A 343 1.76 -11.72 -14.55
CA CYS A 343 2.01 -10.30 -14.77
C CYS A 343 2.83 -9.62 -13.66
N VAL A 344 2.92 -10.21 -12.47
CA VAL A 344 3.60 -9.63 -11.30
C VAL A 344 4.48 -10.67 -10.59
N LYS A 345 5.46 -10.16 -9.84
CA LYS A 345 6.41 -10.94 -9.06
C LYS A 345 5.87 -11.36 -7.69
N THR A 346 5.07 -10.49 -7.07
CA THR A 346 4.51 -10.70 -5.73
C THR A 346 3.04 -11.07 -5.83
N TYR A 347 2.73 -12.35 -5.58
CA TYR A 347 1.39 -12.87 -5.70
C TYR A 347 1.09 -13.93 -4.63
N GLY A 348 -0.19 -14.10 -4.28
CA GLY A 348 -0.66 -15.16 -3.41
C GLY A 348 -0.78 -16.51 -4.14
N THR A 349 -1.31 -16.51 -5.36
CA THR A 349 -1.45 -17.72 -6.19
C THR A 349 -1.47 -17.43 -7.69
N ARG A 350 -1.08 -18.42 -8.51
CA ARG A 350 -1.24 -18.42 -9.97
C ARG A 350 -2.56 -19.04 -10.43
N GLU A 351 -3.33 -19.61 -9.52
CA GLU A 351 -4.54 -20.32 -9.91
C GLU A 351 -5.68 -19.35 -10.26
N ASP A 352 -6.50 -19.74 -11.23
CA ASP A 352 -7.67 -18.98 -11.68
C ASP A 352 -8.97 -19.59 -11.16
N PHE A 353 -9.54 -18.96 -10.15
CA PHE A 353 -10.81 -19.35 -9.53
C PHE A 353 -11.68 -18.15 -9.18
N LEU A 354 -12.93 -18.41 -8.81
CA LEU A 354 -13.86 -17.34 -8.45
C LEU A 354 -13.51 -16.78 -7.07
N ILE A 355 -12.98 -15.56 -7.04
CA ILE A 355 -12.82 -14.78 -5.81
C ILE A 355 -14.20 -14.17 -5.46
N PRO A 356 -14.83 -14.54 -4.33
CA PRO A 356 -16.20 -14.13 -4.01
C PRO A 356 -16.42 -12.61 -3.95
N SER A 357 -15.40 -11.82 -3.60
CA SER A 357 -15.46 -10.36 -3.63
C SER A 357 -15.68 -9.77 -5.03
N ALA A 358 -15.45 -10.55 -6.09
CA ALA A 358 -15.76 -10.16 -7.46
C ALA A 358 -17.26 -10.29 -7.81
N CYS A 359 -18.04 -11.03 -7.02
CA CYS A 359 -19.44 -11.33 -7.33
C CYS A 359 -20.36 -10.13 -7.09
N LEU A 360 -20.44 -9.62 -5.86
CA LEU A 360 -21.56 -8.78 -5.42
C LEU A 360 -21.28 -7.26 -5.47
N ASN A 361 -20.27 -6.83 -6.23
CA ASN A 361 -19.89 -5.42 -6.31
C ASN A 361 -19.72 -4.74 -4.95
N SER A 362 -20.35 -3.57 -4.74
CA SER A 362 -20.21 -2.74 -3.55
C SER A 362 -20.67 -3.49 -2.29
N THR A 363 -21.69 -4.35 -2.41
CA THR A 363 -22.23 -5.15 -1.29
C THR A 363 -21.28 -6.24 -0.75
N VAL A 364 -20.11 -6.43 -1.35
CA VAL A 364 -19.02 -7.26 -0.81
C VAL A 364 -17.69 -6.49 -0.81
N SER A 365 -17.76 -5.16 -0.88
CA SER A 365 -16.57 -4.31 -0.95
C SER A 365 -16.79 -2.97 -0.26
N GLY A 366 -17.31 -3.02 0.95
CA GLY A 366 -17.44 -1.86 1.83
C GLY A 366 -18.53 -0.88 1.41
N LEU A 367 -19.48 -1.29 0.55
CA LEU A 367 -20.53 -0.45 -0.04
C LEU A 367 -20.01 0.77 -0.83
N ILE A 368 -18.75 0.75 -1.24
CA ILE A 368 -18.16 1.82 -2.04
C ILE A 368 -18.39 1.55 -3.52
N SER A 369 -18.65 2.62 -4.29
CA SER A 369 -18.77 2.56 -5.74
C SER A 369 -17.42 2.26 -6.42
N ARG A 370 -17.42 2.27 -7.77
CA ARG A 370 -16.15 2.53 -8.48
C ARG A 370 -15.72 3.97 -8.27
N THR A 371 -14.44 4.25 -8.43
CA THR A 371 -13.92 5.61 -8.29
C THR A 371 -14.34 6.47 -9.47
N VAL A 372 -14.43 7.76 -9.21
CA VAL A 372 -14.99 8.78 -10.08
C VAL A 372 -13.96 9.88 -10.26
N LEU A 373 -13.67 10.21 -11.52
CA LEU A 373 -12.82 11.32 -11.90
C LEU A 373 -13.58 12.17 -12.90
N ARG A 374 -14.17 13.27 -12.41
CA ARG A 374 -14.99 14.20 -13.19
C ARG A 374 -14.57 15.63 -12.85
N ALA A 375 -14.12 16.38 -13.86
CA ALA A 375 -13.43 17.67 -13.66
C ALA A 375 -14.31 18.79 -13.05
N ASP A 376 -15.63 18.65 -13.05
CA ASP A 376 -16.57 19.57 -12.40
C ASP A 376 -16.84 19.22 -10.93
N LEU A 377 -16.44 18.03 -10.46
CA LEU A 377 -16.62 17.56 -9.07
C LEU A 377 -15.31 17.40 -8.31
N VAL A 378 -14.25 17.01 -9.00
CA VAL A 378 -12.92 16.75 -8.46
C VAL A 378 -12.00 17.88 -8.91
N GLY A 379 -11.64 18.76 -7.98
CA GLY A 379 -10.70 19.84 -8.20
C GLY A 379 -9.24 19.35 -8.35
N PRO A 380 -8.31 20.24 -8.70
CA PRO A 380 -6.91 19.88 -8.92
C PRO A 380 -6.19 19.35 -7.67
N ASP A 381 -6.67 19.73 -6.48
CA ASP A 381 -6.10 19.34 -5.18
C ASP A 381 -7.00 18.35 -4.42
N ASP A 382 -8.12 17.91 -5.03
CA ASP A 382 -9.02 16.93 -4.43
C ASP A 382 -8.58 15.50 -4.77
N PHE A 383 -8.89 14.55 -3.88
CA PHE A 383 -8.83 13.14 -4.25
C PHE A 383 -9.92 12.81 -5.27
N HIS A 384 -9.70 11.77 -6.06
CA HIS A 384 -10.75 11.13 -6.85
C HIS A 384 -11.92 10.74 -5.94
N GLY A 385 -13.14 10.83 -6.46
CA GLY A 385 -14.34 10.62 -5.65
C GLY A 385 -14.85 9.18 -5.66
N ALA A 386 -15.72 8.86 -4.70
CA ALA A 386 -16.57 7.67 -4.75
C ALA A 386 -17.86 7.89 -3.95
N LYS A 387 -18.87 7.04 -4.18
CA LYS A 387 -20.13 7.04 -3.43
C LYS A 387 -20.14 5.90 -2.42
N PHE A 388 -20.75 6.16 -1.27
CA PHE A 388 -21.08 5.16 -0.26
C PHE A 388 -22.59 4.85 -0.31
N TYR A 389 -22.93 3.63 -0.75
CA TYR A 389 -24.30 3.16 -0.94
C TYR A 389 -24.95 2.72 0.38
N ARG A 390 -25.22 3.68 1.28
CA ARG A 390 -25.82 3.43 2.61
C ARG A 390 -27.15 2.70 2.53
N GLU A 391 -27.92 2.94 1.48
CA GLU A 391 -29.22 2.31 1.20
C GLU A 391 -29.11 0.81 0.91
N LEU A 392 -27.92 0.31 0.56
CA LEU A 392 -27.67 -1.11 0.31
C LEU A 392 -27.17 -1.87 1.54
N ALA A 393 -27.10 -1.22 2.72
CA ALA A 393 -26.61 -1.84 3.95
C ALA A 393 -27.35 -3.13 4.35
N GLY A 394 -28.63 -3.28 3.97
CA GLY A 394 -29.41 -4.49 4.24
C GLY A 394 -28.97 -5.73 3.43
N ALA A 395 -28.14 -5.56 2.41
CA ALA A 395 -27.60 -6.63 1.58
C ALA A 395 -26.06 -6.69 1.65
N ASP A 396 -25.44 -5.97 2.58
CA ASP A 396 -24.00 -5.90 2.72
C ASP A 396 -23.45 -7.15 3.41
N VAL A 397 -22.53 -7.83 2.74
CA VAL A 397 -21.80 -9.01 3.22
C VAL A 397 -20.30 -8.76 3.25
N SER A 398 -19.86 -7.50 3.21
CA SER A 398 -18.44 -7.13 3.18
C SER A 398 -17.68 -7.62 4.42
N VAL A 399 -18.26 -7.43 5.61
CA VAL A 399 -17.66 -7.90 6.87
C VAL A 399 -17.78 -9.42 6.99
N ASP A 400 -18.93 -10.00 6.64
CA ASP A 400 -19.14 -11.46 6.64
C ASP A 400 -18.11 -12.19 5.76
N PHE A 401 -17.80 -11.63 4.58
CA PHE A 401 -16.76 -12.15 3.70
C PHE A 401 -15.38 -12.14 4.39
N LEU A 402 -14.99 -11.00 4.97
CA LEU A 402 -13.70 -10.86 5.63
C LEU A 402 -13.57 -11.80 6.84
N ASP A 403 -14.64 -11.91 7.64
CA ASP A 403 -14.69 -12.75 8.83
C ASP A 403 -14.64 -14.24 8.46
N ALA A 404 -15.39 -14.67 7.45
CA ALA A 404 -15.37 -16.05 6.96
C ALA A 404 -13.98 -16.47 6.47
N VAL A 405 -13.28 -15.62 5.71
CA VAL A 405 -11.91 -15.92 5.26
C VAL A 405 -10.94 -15.91 6.44
N SER A 406 -11.02 -14.90 7.32
CA SER A 406 -10.12 -14.77 8.48
C SER A 406 -10.27 -15.93 9.48
N ALA A 407 -11.47 -16.48 9.62
CA ALA A 407 -11.73 -17.63 10.48
C ALA A 407 -10.96 -18.88 10.06
N THR A 408 -10.57 -18.99 8.79
CA THR A 408 -9.78 -20.13 8.27
C THR A 408 -8.26 -19.96 8.44
N PHE A 409 -7.78 -18.79 8.89
CA PHE A 409 -6.34 -18.54 9.05
C PHE A 409 -5.60 -19.58 9.90
N PRO A 410 -6.12 -20.02 11.07
CA PRO A 410 -5.43 -21.03 11.88
C PRO A 410 -5.23 -22.37 11.18
N GLU A 411 -6.11 -22.72 10.24
CA GLU A 411 -6.09 -24.00 9.54
C GLU A 411 -5.05 -24.05 8.41
N VAL A 412 -4.65 -22.88 7.90
CA VAL A 412 -3.82 -22.77 6.69
C VAL A 412 -2.37 -22.37 6.97
N VAL A 413 -1.99 -22.09 8.22
CA VAL A 413 -0.64 -21.60 8.59
C VAL A 413 0.48 -22.49 8.02
N ASP A 414 0.42 -23.80 8.26
CA ASP A 414 1.46 -24.72 7.81
C ASP A 414 1.53 -24.79 6.27
N THR A 415 0.37 -24.72 5.60
CA THR A 415 0.30 -24.69 4.13
C THR A 415 0.90 -23.41 3.57
N VAL A 416 0.61 -22.26 4.19
CA VAL A 416 1.18 -20.96 3.81
C VAL A 416 2.70 -20.98 3.97
N GLU A 417 3.22 -21.47 5.10
CA GLU A 417 4.67 -21.54 5.31
C GLU A 417 5.37 -22.40 4.26
N GLN A 418 4.76 -23.51 3.85
CA GLN A 418 5.31 -24.35 2.78
C GLN A 418 5.22 -23.66 1.42
N GLN A 419 4.07 -23.05 1.10
CA GLN A 419 3.85 -22.34 -0.14
C GLN A 419 4.80 -21.15 -0.30
N VAL A 420 5.04 -20.36 0.75
CA VAL A 420 5.99 -19.25 0.75
C VAL A 420 7.39 -19.75 0.47
N LYS A 421 7.84 -20.83 1.12
CA LYS A 421 9.17 -21.42 0.84
C LYS A 421 9.31 -21.85 -0.62
N GLU A 422 8.28 -22.49 -1.17
CA GLU A 422 8.27 -22.90 -2.59
C GLU A 422 8.35 -21.68 -3.52
N LEU A 423 7.51 -20.68 -3.28
CA LEU A 423 7.46 -19.44 -4.06
C LEU A 423 8.76 -18.62 -3.97
N MET A 424 9.38 -18.52 -2.78
CA MET A 424 10.64 -17.80 -2.58
C MET A 424 11.83 -18.53 -3.21
N SER A 425 11.77 -19.86 -3.31
CA SER A 425 12.81 -20.66 -3.96
C SER A 425 12.69 -20.73 -5.49
N GLY A 426 11.51 -20.44 -6.03
CA GLY A 426 11.19 -20.51 -7.45
C GLY A 426 11.47 -19.21 -8.21
N ASP A 427 11.47 -19.31 -9.53
CA ASP A 427 11.45 -18.13 -10.41
C ASP A 427 10.04 -17.54 -10.43
N ARG A 428 9.92 -16.28 -9.99
CA ARG A 428 8.67 -15.52 -9.96
C ARG A 428 8.65 -14.37 -10.96
N GLU A 429 9.64 -14.28 -11.84
CA GLU A 429 9.70 -13.20 -12.83
C GLU A 429 8.45 -13.21 -13.74
N PRO A 430 7.81 -12.04 -13.97
CA PRO A 430 6.63 -11.95 -14.82
C PRO A 430 6.89 -12.42 -16.26
N THR A 431 6.19 -13.46 -16.70
CA THR A 431 6.30 -13.99 -18.08
C THR A 431 5.32 -13.35 -19.06
N TRP A 432 4.28 -12.67 -18.55
CA TRP A 432 3.20 -12.07 -19.33
C TRP A 432 2.45 -13.06 -20.25
N GLU A 433 2.42 -14.34 -19.88
CA GLU A 433 1.74 -15.40 -20.63
C GLU A 433 0.25 -15.07 -20.84
N GLY A 434 -0.39 -14.45 -19.85
CA GLY A 434 -1.76 -14.02 -19.94
C GLY A 434 -2.03 -12.99 -21.05
N TRP A 435 -1.08 -12.06 -21.27
CA TRP A 435 -1.16 -11.08 -22.36
C TRP A 435 -1.02 -11.77 -23.72
N ALA A 436 -0.01 -12.64 -23.87
CA ALA A 436 0.22 -13.39 -25.10
C ALA A 436 -0.99 -14.27 -25.47
N ALA A 437 -1.63 -14.91 -24.48
CA ALA A 437 -2.85 -15.68 -24.69
C ALA A 437 -4.02 -14.80 -25.17
N VAL A 438 -4.19 -13.61 -24.58
CA VAL A 438 -5.23 -12.66 -24.98
C VAL A 438 -5.03 -12.16 -26.41
N GLU A 439 -3.79 -11.86 -26.82
CA GLU A 439 -3.48 -11.48 -28.21
C GLU A 439 -3.80 -12.61 -29.19
N ARG A 440 -3.32 -13.83 -28.91
CA ARG A 440 -3.60 -15.02 -29.72
C ARG A 440 -5.10 -15.27 -29.88
N ILE A 441 -5.86 -15.25 -28.78
CA ILE A 441 -7.32 -15.44 -28.81
C ILE A 441 -8.01 -14.33 -29.61
N SER A 442 -7.57 -13.08 -29.44
CA SER A 442 -8.12 -11.94 -30.19
C SER A 442 -7.94 -12.11 -31.70
N GLU A 443 -6.81 -12.65 -32.15
CA GLU A 443 -6.53 -12.94 -33.55
C GLU A 443 -7.29 -14.16 -34.07
N GLU A 444 -7.22 -15.29 -33.36
CA GLU A 444 -7.81 -16.58 -33.75
C GLU A 444 -9.33 -16.49 -33.93
N TYR A 445 -10.00 -15.73 -33.06
CA TYR A 445 -11.45 -15.53 -33.11
C TYR A 445 -11.88 -14.26 -33.88
N GLY A 446 -10.94 -13.56 -34.55
CA GLY A 446 -11.25 -12.40 -35.40
C GLY A 446 -11.85 -11.20 -34.66
N ILE A 447 -11.52 -11.04 -33.38
CA ILE A 447 -12.00 -9.96 -32.51
C ILE A 447 -11.22 -8.68 -32.76
N HIS A 448 -9.90 -8.79 -32.95
CA HIS A 448 -8.96 -7.68 -33.21
C HIS A 448 -9.01 -6.54 -32.16
N ASP A 449 -9.49 -6.82 -30.95
CA ASP A 449 -9.45 -5.93 -29.80
C ASP A 449 -9.32 -6.75 -28.52
N VAL A 450 -8.14 -6.68 -27.90
CA VAL A 450 -7.83 -7.35 -26.64
C VAL A 450 -8.74 -6.92 -25.47
N ASN A 451 -9.46 -5.80 -25.58
CA ASN A 451 -10.41 -5.36 -24.56
C ASN A 451 -11.71 -6.18 -24.55
N LEU A 452 -12.03 -6.85 -25.66
CA LEU A 452 -13.19 -7.73 -25.80
C LEU A 452 -12.90 -9.17 -25.39
N VAL A 453 -11.64 -9.49 -25.09
CA VAL A 453 -11.20 -10.75 -24.49
C VAL A 453 -11.05 -10.53 -22.98
N LYS A 454 -11.85 -11.28 -22.21
CA LYS A 454 -11.96 -11.15 -20.74
C LYS A 454 -11.43 -12.40 -20.06
N PRO A 455 -10.11 -12.44 -19.78
CA PRO A 455 -9.48 -13.62 -19.21
C PRO A 455 -9.88 -13.83 -17.75
N GLY A 456 -10.00 -15.08 -17.33
CA GLY A 456 -10.21 -15.43 -15.93
C GLY A 456 -11.67 -15.69 -15.58
N VAL A 457 -11.86 -16.47 -14.51
CA VAL A 457 -13.17 -16.85 -13.99
C VAL A 457 -14.01 -15.64 -13.57
N GLY A 458 -13.41 -14.71 -12.83
CA GLY A 458 -14.09 -13.51 -12.33
C GLY A 458 -14.56 -12.59 -13.47
N GLU A 459 -13.69 -12.29 -14.43
CA GLU A 459 -14.04 -11.45 -15.58
C GLU A 459 -15.05 -12.12 -16.51
N THR A 460 -14.93 -13.43 -16.76
CA THR A 460 -15.91 -14.21 -17.53
C THR A 460 -17.30 -14.16 -16.88
N THR A 461 -17.36 -14.31 -15.55
CA THR A 461 -18.60 -14.16 -14.78
C THR A 461 -19.19 -12.76 -14.95
N ARG A 462 -18.37 -11.70 -14.90
CA ARG A 462 -18.84 -10.32 -15.14
C ARG A 462 -19.37 -10.11 -16.56
N VAL A 463 -18.76 -10.75 -17.56
CA VAL A 463 -19.26 -10.72 -18.95
C VAL A 463 -20.67 -11.31 -19.02
N LEU A 464 -20.86 -12.51 -18.47
CA LEU A 464 -22.15 -13.21 -18.49
C LEU A 464 -23.26 -12.44 -17.78
N LEU A 465 -22.90 -11.70 -16.72
CA LEU A 465 -23.86 -10.97 -15.93
C LEU A 465 -24.21 -9.59 -16.50
N ARG A 466 -23.26 -8.91 -17.16
CA ARG A 466 -23.33 -7.46 -17.40
C ARG A 466 -22.99 -7.00 -18.82
N ARG A 467 -22.66 -7.92 -19.73
CA ARG A 467 -22.31 -7.62 -21.12
C ARG A 467 -23.13 -8.49 -22.07
N VAL A 468 -22.86 -8.36 -23.36
CA VAL A 468 -23.37 -9.27 -24.40
C VAL A 468 -22.29 -10.33 -24.64
N PRO A 469 -22.32 -11.46 -23.91
CA PRO A 469 -21.39 -12.57 -24.13
C PRO A 469 -21.58 -13.15 -25.54
N TRP A 470 -20.47 -13.45 -26.21
CA TRP A 470 -20.47 -14.18 -27.47
C TRP A 470 -20.19 -15.67 -27.26
N LYS A 471 -19.10 -15.98 -26.57
CA LYS A 471 -18.60 -17.34 -26.36
C LYS A 471 -17.72 -17.36 -25.12
N ILE A 472 -17.64 -18.52 -24.46
CA ILE A 472 -16.70 -18.77 -23.37
C ILE A 472 -15.71 -19.84 -23.85
N LEU A 473 -14.42 -19.55 -23.71
CA LEU A 473 -13.37 -20.54 -23.88
C LEU A 473 -13.07 -21.15 -22.51
N ALA A 474 -13.17 -22.46 -22.40
CA ALA A 474 -12.96 -23.20 -21.17
C ALA A 474 -11.71 -24.07 -21.29
N LYS A 475 -10.85 -24.05 -20.27
CA LYS A 475 -9.70 -24.96 -20.22
C LYS A 475 -10.21 -26.39 -20.10
N ALA A 476 -9.71 -27.27 -20.98
CA ALA A 476 -10.01 -28.69 -20.89
C ALA A 476 -9.66 -29.22 -19.49
N GLY A 477 -10.63 -29.88 -18.83
CA GLY A 477 -10.43 -30.42 -17.49
C GLY A 477 -10.48 -29.39 -16.35
N ALA A 478 -11.01 -28.18 -16.56
CA ALA A 478 -11.16 -27.13 -15.52
C ALA A 478 -11.95 -27.52 -14.25
N GLY A 479 -12.59 -28.70 -14.22
CA GLY A 479 -13.23 -29.23 -13.02
C GLY A 479 -14.36 -28.34 -12.50
N THR A 480 -14.44 -28.24 -11.17
CA THR A 480 -15.51 -27.54 -10.41
C THR A 480 -15.36 -26.02 -10.42
N ASP A 481 -14.14 -25.50 -10.65
CA ASP A 481 -13.88 -24.06 -10.69
C ASP A 481 -14.67 -23.36 -11.83
N LEU A 482 -15.15 -24.12 -12.82
CA LEU A 482 -15.95 -23.64 -13.94
C LEU A 482 -17.47 -23.83 -13.77
N ASP A 483 -17.95 -24.54 -12.75
CA ASP A 483 -19.36 -24.99 -12.69
C ASP A 483 -20.36 -23.82 -12.66
N HIS A 484 -20.03 -22.75 -11.94
CA HIS A 484 -20.86 -21.53 -11.93
C HIS A 484 -20.88 -20.82 -13.30
N VAL A 485 -19.75 -20.79 -14.01
CA VAL A 485 -19.66 -20.21 -15.36
C VAL A 485 -20.51 -21.03 -16.32
N ARG A 486 -20.45 -22.37 -16.25
CA ARG A 486 -21.29 -23.26 -17.07
C ARG A 486 -22.77 -23.03 -16.83
N LEU A 487 -23.19 -22.92 -15.56
CA LEU A 487 -24.57 -22.61 -15.19
C LEU A 487 -25.04 -21.26 -15.76
N LEU A 488 -24.24 -20.21 -15.60
CA LEU A 488 -24.57 -18.88 -16.12
C LEU A 488 -24.60 -18.86 -17.66
N ALA A 489 -23.67 -19.58 -18.31
CA ALA A 489 -23.63 -19.72 -19.76
C ALA A 489 -24.88 -20.41 -20.30
N GLU A 490 -25.29 -21.52 -19.67
CA GLU A 490 -26.51 -22.25 -20.02
C GLU A 490 -27.75 -21.35 -19.90
N GLN A 491 -27.89 -20.63 -18.79
CA GLN A 491 -29.01 -19.70 -18.57
C GLN A 491 -29.08 -18.59 -19.62
N ARG A 492 -27.91 -18.12 -20.09
CA ARG A 492 -27.79 -17.04 -21.08
C ARG A 492 -27.78 -17.53 -22.53
N GLY A 493 -27.73 -18.84 -22.77
CA GLY A 493 -27.60 -19.43 -24.09
C GLY A 493 -26.24 -19.16 -24.75
N VAL A 494 -25.18 -19.02 -23.95
CA VAL A 494 -23.83 -18.72 -24.42
C VAL A 494 -23.07 -20.03 -24.62
N PRO A 495 -22.48 -20.28 -25.80
CA PRO A 495 -21.69 -21.48 -26.04
C PRO A 495 -20.42 -21.49 -25.18
N VAL A 496 -20.14 -22.63 -24.55
CA VAL A 496 -18.88 -22.93 -23.87
C VAL A 496 -18.08 -23.88 -24.76
N GLU A 497 -16.92 -23.44 -25.22
CA GLU A 497 -16.01 -24.19 -26.08
C GLU A 497 -14.79 -24.63 -25.26
N GLU A 498 -14.55 -25.94 -25.18
CA GLU A 498 -13.34 -26.45 -24.52
C GLU A 498 -12.14 -26.32 -25.45
N VAL A 499 -11.05 -25.76 -24.92
CA VAL A 499 -9.79 -25.56 -25.62
C VAL A 499 -8.63 -26.17 -24.82
N PRO A 500 -7.62 -26.74 -25.49
CA PRO A 500 -6.56 -27.51 -24.82
C PRO A 500 -5.56 -26.64 -24.06
N GLU A 501 -5.24 -25.44 -24.55
CA GLU A 501 -4.19 -24.58 -23.98
C GLU A 501 -4.72 -23.18 -23.62
N LEU A 502 -5.00 -23.00 -22.32
CA LEU A 502 -5.30 -21.71 -21.71
C LEU A 502 -4.52 -21.54 -20.39
N PRO A 503 -3.91 -20.36 -20.17
CA PRO A 503 -3.33 -20.02 -18.87
C PRO A 503 -4.43 -19.82 -17.81
N TYR A 504 -5.66 -19.53 -18.24
CA TYR A 504 -6.84 -19.33 -17.39
C TYR A 504 -7.73 -20.57 -17.35
N THR A 505 -8.56 -20.69 -16.32
CA THR A 505 -9.64 -21.67 -16.25
C THR A 505 -10.70 -21.38 -17.31
N CYS A 506 -11.00 -20.09 -17.57
CA CYS A 506 -11.81 -19.69 -18.72
C CYS A 506 -11.55 -18.27 -19.21
N VAL A 507 -12.07 -17.96 -20.39
CA VAL A 507 -12.02 -16.64 -21.02
C VAL A 507 -13.39 -16.31 -21.61
N GLY A 508 -13.96 -15.19 -21.20
CA GLY A 508 -15.19 -14.64 -21.77
C GLY A 508 -14.89 -13.79 -22.99
N LEU A 509 -15.56 -14.07 -24.12
CA LEU A 509 -15.46 -13.27 -25.34
C LEU A 509 -16.70 -12.40 -25.48
N ILE A 510 -16.49 -11.11 -25.73
CA ILE A 510 -17.55 -10.14 -26.03
C ILE A 510 -17.66 -9.99 -27.54
N HIS A 511 -18.89 -9.90 -28.07
CA HIS A 511 -19.08 -9.78 -29.50
C HIS A 511 -18.60 -8.42 -30.04
N PRO A 512 -17.75 -8.37 -31.10
CA PRO A 512 -17.19 -7.12 -31.61
C PRO A 512 -18.20 -6.22 -32.36
N LYS A 513 -19.33 -6.77 -32.83
CA LYS A 513 -20.35 -6.02 -33.60
C LYS A 513 -21.68 -5.76 -32.88
N TYR A 514 -21.87 -6.28 -31.66
CA TYR A 514 -23.11 -6.06 -30.91
C TYR A 514 -22.88 -5.08 -29.78
N THR A 515 -22.78 -3.80 -30.13
CA THR A 515 -22.91 -2.69 -29.19
C THR A 515 -24.39 -2.29 -29.08
N ARG A 516 -25.12 -3.13 -28.35
CA ARG A 516 -26.49 -2.96 -27.80
C ARG A 516 -27.74 -2.95 -28.71
N GLY A 517 -28.80 -3.54 -28.13
CA GLY A 517 -30.13 -3.78 -28.71
C GLY A 517 -30.56 -5.26 -28.73
N ALA A 518 -29.64 -6.18 -28.42
CA ALA A 518 -29.77 -7.61 -28.71
C ALA A 518 -30.24 -8.46 -27.51
N THR A 519 -29.99 -8.07 -26.25
CA THR A 519 -30.57 -8.81 -25.13
C THR A 519 -32.07 -8.49 -25.03
N GLY A 520 -32.93 -9.49 -25.28
CA GLY A 520 -34.35 -9.38 -24.95
C GLY A 520 -34.54 -9.06 -23.47
N ALA A 521 -35.76 -8.66 -23.07
CA ALA A 521 -36.09 -8.40 -21.67
C ALA A 521 -35.82 -9.59 -20.72
N ASP A 522 -35.47 -10.76 -21.26
CA ASP A 522 -35.10 -12.00 -20.57
C ASP A 522 -33.57 -12.24 -20.48
N GLY A 523 -32.72 -11.35 -21.01
CA GLY A 523 -31.26 -11.41 -20.86
C GLY A 523 -30.54 -12.50 -21.68
N LYS A 524 -31.21 -13.14 -22.64
CA LYS A 524 -30.62 -14.17 -23.51
C LYS A 524 -29.83 -13.58 -24.67
N ALA A 525 -28.80 -14.30 -25.12
CA ALA A 525 -28.11 -13.99 -26.39
C ALA A 525 -29.08 -14.17 -27.58
N VAL A 526 -29.04 -13.25 -28.55
CA VAL A 526 -29.82 -13.41 -29.79
C VAL A 526 -29.26 -14.59 -30.55
N ALA A 527 -30.12 -15.57 -30.86
CA ALA A 527 -29.79 -16.62 -31.81
C ALA A 527 -29.53 -15.98 -33.18
N VAL A 528 -28.35 -16.27 -33.75
CA VAL A 528 -27.92 -15.85 -35.10
C VAL A 528 -28.90 -16.31 -36.17
#